data_AF-A0A1B6NXZ8-F1
#
_entry.id   AF-A0A1B6NXZ8-F1
#
_cell.length_a   1.000
_cell.length_b   1.000
_cell.length_c   1.000
_cell.angle_alpha   90.00
_cell.angle_beta   90.00
_cell.angle_gamma   90.00
#
_symmetry.space_group_name_H-M   'P 1'
#
loop_
_entity.id
_entity.type
_entity.pdbx_description
1 polymer ?
#
loop_
_entity_poly.entity_id
_entity_poly.type
_entity_poly.pdbx_seq_one_letter_code
_entity_poly.pdbx_strand_id
1 'polypeptide(L)'
;MAASVISMGLISLPIMMRYGYDKRLASGVITASGTLAQIIPPSLVLIVLADQLGRSVGDMYKAAMIPALALTGIYLVYVMVMSILRPSLMPALPPEARSLGSGGWSLLGAILASVAIYVLSVRLMGDHLGDDSQIWAAALTVLIMLVLALADEKLRTGI
;
A
#
# COMPACT_ATOMS: atom_id res chain seq x y z
N MET A 1 8.68 -12.28 0.67
CA MET A 1 8.73 -11.40 -0.52
C MET A 1 8.50 -12.20 -1.80
N ALA A 2 9.37 -13.17 -2.14
CA ALA A 2 9.13 -14.09 -3.26
C ALA A 2 7.74 -14.76 -3.20
N ALA A 3 7.32 -15.24 -2.03
CA ALA A 3 6.00 -15.85 -1.84
C ALA A 3 4.81 -14.93 -2.17
N SER A 4 4.89 -13.63 -1.85
CA SER A 4 3.82 -12.66 -2.14
C SER A 4 3.75 -12.37 -3.64
N VAL A 5 4.89 -12.17 -4.29
CA VAL A 5 4.98 -11.95 -5.75
C VAL A 5 4.53 -13.18 -6.52
N ILE A 6 4.90 -14.38 -6.05
CA ILE A 6 4.45 -15.64 -6.64
C ILE A 6 2.93 -15.79 -6.47
N SER A 7 2.38 -15.44 -5.30
CA SER A 7 0.93 -15.52 -5.05
C SER A 7 0.15 -14.53 -5.93
N MET A 8 0.57 -13.25 -5.99
CA MET A 8 0.00 -12.27 -6.93
C MET A 8 0.20 -12.70 -8.38
N GLY A 9 1.35 -13.23 -8.74
CA GLY A 9 1.62 -13.75 -10.08
C GLY A 9 0.67 -14.88 -10.47
N LEU A 10 0.50 -15.86 -9.60
CA LEU A 10 -0.34 -17.03 -9.86
C LEU A 10 -1.84 -16.70 -9.86
N ILE A 11 -2.28 -15.75 -9.05
CA ILE A 11 -3.70 -15.37 -8.94
C ILE A 11 -4.05 -14.28 -9.95
N SER A 12 -3.29 -13.18 -9.99
CA SER A 12 -3.63 -11.99 -10.78
C SER A 12 -3.29 -12.13 -12.26
N LEU A 13 -2.16 -12.75 -12.62
CA LEU A 13 -1.76 -12.89 -14.03
C LEU A 13 -2.79 -13.63 -14.90
N PRO A 14 -3.32 -14.82 -14.52
CA PRO A 14 -4.32 -15.49 -15.36
C PRO A 14 -5.61 -14.70 -15.50
N ILE A 15 -6.02 -13.96 -14.46
CA ILE A 15 -7.20 -13.09 -14.50
C ILE A 15 -6.96 -11.91 -15.46
N MET A 16 -5.79 -11.26 -15.39
CA MET A 16 -5.42 -10.17 -16.30
C MET A 16 -5.40 -10.62 -17.76
N MET A 17 -4.86 -11.82 -18.04
CA MET A 17 -4.89 -12.40 -19.39
C MET A 17 -6.30 -12.70 -19.88
N ARG A 18 -7.21 -13.14 -18.99
CA ARG A 18 -8.63 -13.35 -19.33
C ARG A 18 -9.33 -12.06 -19.74
N TYR A 19 -8.91 -10.93 -19.19
CA TYR A 19 -9.42 -9.61 -19.56
C TYR A 19 -8.65 -8.94 -20.72
N GLY A 20 -7.68 -9.62 -21.34
CA GLY A 20 -6.98 -9.12 -22.52
C GLY A 20 -5.82 -8.17 -22.23
N TYR A 21 -5.27 -8.16 -21.01
CA TYR A 21 -4.05 -7.41 -20.71
C TYR A 21 -2.84 -8.03 -21.43
N ASP A 22 -1.89 -7.18 -21.81
CA ASP A 22 -0.62 -7.63 -22.38
C ASP A 22 0.24 -8.34 -21.32
N LYS A 23 0.75 -9.52 -21.68
CA LYS A 23 1.52 -10.38 -20.78
C LYS A 23 2.82 -9.72 -20.30
N ARG A 24 3.50 -8.96 -21.16
CA ARG A 24 4.78 -8.31 -20.80
C ARG A 24 4.52 -7.20 -19.79
N LEU A 25 3.48 -6.41 -20.03
CA LEU A 25 3.14 -5.33 -19.12
C LEU A 25 2.59 -5.85 -17.78
N ALA A 26 1.69 -6.83 -17.78
CA ALA A 26 1.14 -7.43 -16.56
C ALA A 26 2.24 -8.09 -15.69
N SER A 27 3.11 -8.91 -16.29
CA SER A 27 4.22 -9.54 -15.57
C SER A 27 5.26 -8.54 -15.08
N GLY A 28 5.54 -7.50 -15.86
CA GLY A 28 6.41 -6.39 -15.45
C GLY A 28 5.87 -5.65 -14.22
N VAL A 29 4.58 -5.34 -14.21
CA VAL A 29 3.90 -4.68 -13.07
C VAL A 29 3.91 -5.55 -11.82
N ILE A 30 3.60 -6.84 -11.96
CA ILE A 30 3.63 -7.78 -10.83
C ILE A 30 5.05 -7.90 -10.26
N THR A 31 6.05 -8.06 -11.13
CA THR A 31 7.46 -8.21 -10.69
C THR A 31 7.99 -6.94 -10.04
N ALA A 32 7.71 -5.77 -10.61
CA ALA A 32 8.12 -4.48 -10.06
C ALA A 32 7.43 -4.16 -8.73
N SER A 33 6.14 -4.49 -8.58
CA SER A 33 5.44 -4.33 -7.29
C SER A 33 6.11 -5.12 -6.17
N GLY A 34 6.69 -6.28 -6.52
CA GLY A 34 7.44 -7.13 -5.61
C GLY A 34 8.71 -6.48 -5.04
N THR A 35 9.44 -5.72 -5.86
CA THR A 35 10.67 -5.03 -5.43
C THR A 35 10.36 -3.74 -4.68
N LEU A 36 9.30 -3.02 -5.08
CA LEU A 36 8.82 -1.82 -4.38
C LEU A 36 8.44 -2.13 -2.92
N ALA A 37 7.76 -3.26 -2.69
CA ALA A 37 7.38 -3.71 -1.35
C ALA A 37 8.57 -3.97 -0.41
N GLN A 38 9.80 -4.13 -0.92
CA GLN A 38 10.99 -4.35 -0.11
C GLN A 38 11.66 -3.05 0.34
N ILE A 39 11.41 -1.96 -0.37
CA ILE A 39 12.03 -0.66 -0.11
C ILE A 39 11.25 0.13 0.95
N ILE A 40 9.92 -0.05 1.01
CA ILE A 40 9.06 0.63 1.99
C ILE A 40 9.29 0.01 3.39
N PRO A 41 9.61 0.79 4.43
CA PRO A 41 9.75 0.30 5.79
C PRO A 41 8.49 -0.43 6.29
N PRO A 42 8.62 -1.54 7.06
CA PRO A 42 9.85 -2.12 7.62
C PRO A 42 10.62 -3.03 6.64
N SER A 43 11.91 -2.73 6.42
CA SER A 43 12.78 -3.48 5.48
C SER A 43 13.96 -4.13 6.19
N LEU A 44 14.12 -5.45 6.01
CA LEU A 44 15.24 -6.22 6.57
C LEU A 44 16.60 -5.72 6.03
N VAL A 45 16.65 -5.32 4.76
CA VAL A 45 17.88 -4.79 4.15
C VAL A 45 18.32 -3.51 4.85
N LEU A 46 17.39 -2.60 5.14
CA LEU A 46 17.69 -1.37 5.88
C LEU A 46 18.10 -1.64 7.33
N ILE A 47 17.53 -2.67 7.98
CA ILE A 47 17.94 -3.09 9.34
C ILE A 47 19.39 -3.58 9.33
N VAL A 48 19.74 -4.47 8.39
CA VAL A 48 21.11 -5.00 8.28
C VAL A 48 22.09 -3.88 7.94
N LEU A 49 21.75 -2.96 7.03
CA LEU A 49 22.61 -1.82 6.72
C LEU A 49 22.78 -0.87 7.90
N ALA A 50 21.72 -0.63 8.69
CA ALA A 50 21.81 0.17 9.92
C ALA A 50 22.80 -0.45 10.91
N ASP A 51 22.73 -1.77 11.09
CA ASP A 51 23.65 -2.54 11.94
C ASP A 51 25.10 -2.45 11.44
N GLN A 52 25.34 -2.67 10.15
CA GLN A 52 26.68 -2.58 9.55
C GLN A 52 27.29 -1.17 9.60
N LEU A 53 26.44 -0.13 9.49
CA LEU A 53 26.87 1.27 9.52
C LEU A 53 26.93 1.85 10.95
N GLY A 54 26.55 1.06 11.97
CA GLY A 54 26.46 1.54 13.35
C GLY A 54 25.47 2.70 13.53
N ARG A 55 24.42 2.76 12.71
CA ARG A 55 23.39 3.81 12.72
C ARG A 55 22.07 3.27 13.25
N SER A 56 21.22 4.16 13.74
CA SER A 56 19.87 3.79 14.15
C SER A 56 19.04 3.32 12.95
N VAL A 57 18.31 2.21 13.13
CA VAL A 57 17.34 1.69 12.15
C VAL A 57 16.29 2.76 11.82
N GLY A 58 15.87 3.54 12.81
CA GLY A 58 14.88 4.60 12.64
C GLY A 58 15.36 5.70 11.69
N ASP A 59 16.65 6.06 11.73
CA ASP A 59 17.21 7.08 10.85
C ASP A 59 17.33 6.56 9.42
N MET A 60 17.68 5.28 9.25
CA MET A 60 17.66 4.62 7.94
C MET A 60 16.25 4.55 7.35
N TYR A 61 15.22 4.30 8.16
CA TYR A 61 13.83 4.31 7.71
C TYR A 61 13.37 5.71 7.29
N LYS A 62 13.70 6.74 8.09
CA LYS A 62 13.39 8.14 7.74
C LYS A 62 14.06 8.54 6.43
N ALA A 63 15.33 8.18 6.24
CA ALA A 63 16.08 8.49 5.03
C ALA A 63 15.56 7.73 3.79
N ALA A 64 15.09 6.49 3.96
CA ALA A 64 14.57 5.66 2.87
C ALA A 64 13.14 6.03 2.44
N MET A 65 12.39 6.77 3.26
CA MET A 65 10.98 7.08 2.98
C MET A 65 10.79 7.90 1.71
N ILE A 66 11.58 8.97 1.53
CA ILE A 66 11.51 9.84 0.34
C ILE A 66 11.80 9.06 -0.96
N PRO A 67 12.93 8.32 -1.09
CA PRO A 67 13.18 7.57 -2.31
C PRO A 67 12.16 6.45 -2.55
N ALA A 68 11.65 5.80 -1.50
CA ALA A 68 10.60 4.78 -1.62
C ALA A 68 9.31 5.35 -2.24
N LEU A 69 8.86 6.50 -1.71
CA LEU A 69 7.66 7.18 -2.20
C LEU A 69 7.87 7.75 -3.61
N ALA A 70 9.05 8.31 -3.90
CA ALA A 70 9.37 8.82 -5.23
C ALA A 70 9.33 7.70 -6.28
N LEU A 71 9.97 6.55 -6.02
CA LEU A 71 9.97 5.41 -6.94
C LEU A 71 8.55 4.84 -7.14
N THR A 72 7.79 4.74 -6.05
CA THR A 72 6.38 4.31 -6.10
C THR A 72 5.55 5.27 -6.95
N GLY A 73 5.71 6.59 -6.76
CA GLY A 73 5.03 7.62 -7.52
C GLY A 73 5.37 7.56 -9.01
N ILE A 74 6.67 7.43 -9.36
CA ILE A 74 7.11 7.25 -10.75
C ILE A 74 6.46 6.02 -11.38
N TYR A 75 6.36 4.91 -10.63
CA TYR A 75 5.75 3.68 -11.13
C TYR A 75 4.25 3.83 -11.37
N LEU A 76 3.54 4.50 -10.45
CA LEU A 76 2.11 4.81 -10.60
C LEU A 76 1.87 5.71 -11.81
N VAL A 77 2.69 6.76 -11.97
CA VAL A 77 2.62 7.65 -13.13
C VAL A 77 2.89 6.87 -14.42
N TYR A 78 3.89 5.99 -14.44
CA TYR A 78 4.19 5.15 -15.60
C TYR A 78 2.97 4.28 -16.00
N VAL A 79 2.36 3.57 -15.04
CA VAL A 79 1.18 2.74 -15.31
C VAL A 79 -0.01 3.59 -15.76
N MET A 80 -0.24 4.74 -15.13
CA MET A 80 -1.30 5.67 -15.50
C MET A 80 -1.12 6.20 -16.93
N VAL A 81 0.09 6.66 -17.27
CA VAL A 81 0.43 7.12 -18.62
C VAL A 81 0.25 5.98 -19.64
N MET A 82 0.70 4.77 -19.33
CA MET A 82 0.55 3.61 -20.22
C MET A 82 -0.93 3.23 -20.43
N SER A 83 -1.77 3.38 -19.41
CA SER A 83 -3.21 3.11 -19.54
C SER A 83 -3.91 4.08 -20.50
N ILE A 84 -3.45 5.34 -20.57
CA ILE A 84 -4.00 6.37 -21.47
C ILE A 84 -3.42 6.25 -22.88
N LEU A 85 -2.10 6.04 -23.01
CA LEU A 85 -1.42 5.98 -24.30
C LEU A 85 -1.60 4.64 -25.02
N ARG A 86 -1.76 3.54 -24.26
CA ARG A 86 -1.90 2.18 -24.80
C ARG A 86 -3.04 1.40 -24.13
N PRO A 87 -4.29 1.88 -24.27
CA PRO A 87 -5.45 1.21 -23.69
C PRO A 87 -5.68 -0.19 -24.27
N SER A 88 -5.15 -0.48 -25.47
CA SER A 88 -5.19 -1.83 -26.06
C SER A 88 -4.36 -2.86 -25.29
N LEU A 89 -3.34 -2.45 -24.52
CA LEU A 89 -2.53 -3.35 -23.69
C LEU A 89 -3.08 -3.51 -22.27
N MET A 90 -4.01 -2.63 -21.87
CA MET A 90 -4.58 -2.53 -20.53
C MET A 90 -6.07 -2.19 -20.61
N PRO A 91 -6.90 -3.03 -21.26
CA PRO A 91 -8.30 -2.72 -21.49
C PRO A 91 -9.05 -2.52 -20.17
N ALA A 92 -10.00 -1.57 -20.18
CA ALA A 92 -10.80 -1.30 -19.01
C ALA A 92 -11.65 -2.53 -18.64
N LEU A 93 -11.65 -2.88 -17.34
CA LEU A 93 -12.50 -3.96 -16.84
C LEU A 93 -13.98 -3.68 -17.13
N PRO A 94 -14.76 -4.72 -17.50
CA PRO A 94 -16.19 -4.59 -17.75
C PRO A 94 -16.92 -4.15 -16.46
N PRO A 95 -18.04 -3.40 -16.56
CA PRO A 95 -18.72 -2.81 -15.40
C PRO A 95 -19.04 -3.81 -14.29
N GLU A 96 -19.31 -5.07 -14.64
CA GLU A 96 -19.65 -6.16 -13.72
C GLU A 96 -18.44 -6.62 -12.88
N ALA A 97 -17.22 -6.39 -13.36
CA ALA A 97 -15.98 -6.68 -12.64
C ALA A 97 -15.41 -5.43 -11.92
N ARG A 98 -16.04 -4.26 -12.09
CA ARG A 98 -15.70 -3.04 -11.35
C ARG A 98 -16.33 -3.12 -9.96
N SER A 99 -15.75 -3.95 -9.08
CA SER A 99 -16.18 -4.07 -7.67
C SER A 99 -16.02 -2.76 -6.88
N LEU A 100 -15.23 -1.82 -7.38
CA LEU A 100 -14.95 -0.51 -6.79
C LEU A 100 -15.95 0.58 -7.23
N GLY A 101 -17.26 0.27 -7.30
CA GLY A 101 -18.30 1.20 -7.80
C GLY A 101 -18.22 2.64 -7.24
N SER A 102 -17.81 2.81 -5.97
CA SER A 102 -17.46 4.07 -5.25
C SER A 102 -16.00 4.13 -4.77
N GLY A 103 -15.21 3.10 -5.05
CA GLY A 103 -14.02 2.69 -4.29
C GLY A 103 -12.80 3.61 -4.33
N GLY A 104 -12.73 4.56 -5.28
CA GLY A 104 -11.69 5.58 -5.26
C GLY A 104 -11.88 6.59 -4.12
N TRP A 105 -13.13 6.97 -3.85
CA TRP A 105 -13.49 7.88 -2.75
C TRP A 105 -13.48 7.16 -1.41
N SER A 106 -13.86 5.89 -1.40
CA SER A 106 -13.66 4.96 -0.27
C SER A 106 -12.24 4.95 0.24
N LEU A 107 -11.30 4.67 -0.67
CA LEU A 107 -9.88 4.56 -0.34
C LEU A 107 -9.32 5.87 0.20
N LEU A 108 -9.68 6.99 -0.43
CA LEU A 108 -9.29 8.31 0.07
C LEU A 108 -9.90 8.60 1.45
N GLY A 109 -11.18 8.27 1.66
CA GLY A 109 -11.85 8.38 2.95
C GLY A 109 -11.18 7.53 4.03
N ALA A 110 -10.85 6.28 3.73
CA ALA A 110 -10.16 5.36 4.62
C ALA A 110 -8.74 5.84 4.96
N ILE A 111 -7.98 6.32 3.97
CA ILE A 111 -6.65 6.89 4.20
C ILE A 111 -6.75 8.11 5.11
N LEU A 112 -7.64 9.06 4.81
CA LEU A 112 -7.83 10.26 5.62
C LEU A 112 -8.29 9.93 7.04
N ALA A 113 -9.22 9.00 7.20
CA ALA A 113 -9.66 8.51 8.50
C ALA A 113 -8.51 7.85 9.27
N SER A 114 -7.66 7.05 8.60
CA SER A 114 -6.48 6.42 9.23
C SER A 114 -5.52 7.48 9.77
N VAL A 115 -5.21 8.48 8.94
CA VAL A 115 -4.34 9.60 9.35
C VAL A 115 -4.97 10.40 10.49
N ALA A 116 -6.27 10.69 10.43
CA ALA A 116 -6.97 11.42 11.47
C ALA A 116 -6.98 10.66 12.81
N ILE A 117 -7.27 9.35 12.79
CA ILE A 117 -7.25 8.48 13.97
C ILE A 117 -5.84 8.40 14.54
N TYR A 118 -4.81 8.28 13.71
CA TYR A 118 -3.42 8.27 14.15
C TYR A 118 -3.04 9.58 14.85
N VAL A 119 -3.31 10.72 14.22
CA VAL A 119 -3.01 12.04 14.80
C VAL A 119 -3.79 12.26 16.11
N LEU A 120 -5.06 11.85 16.17
CA LEU A 120 -5.86 11.93 17.39
C LEU A 120 -5.29 11.04 18.50
N SER A 121 -4.92 9.80 18.17
CA SER A 121 -4.35 8.84 19.12
C SER A 121 -3.04 9.35 19.70
N VAL A 122 -2.16 9.93 18.87
CA VAL A 122 -0.90 10.55 19.32
C VAL A 122 -1.17 11.76 20.23
N ARG A 123 -2.15 12.61 19.89
CA ARG A 123 -2.49 13.79 20.72
C ARG A 123 -3.09 13.41 22.08
N LEU A 124 -3.94 12.38 22.13
CA LEU A 124 -4.58 11.94 23.37
C LEU A 124 -3.60 11.18 24.29
N MET A 125 -2.74 10.34 23.71
CA MET A 125 -1.78 9.53 24.48
C MET A 125 -0.46 10.24 24.75
N GLY A 126 -0.12 11.29 23.99
CA GLY A 126 1.10 12.07 24.17
C GLY A 126 1.22 12.68 25.57
N ASP A 127 0.10 13.08 26.16
CA ASP A 127 0.05 13.68 27.50
C ASP A 127 0.28 12.64 28.63
N HIS A 128 0.09 11.34 28.37
CA HIS A 128 0.09 10.30 29.40
C HIS A 128 1.26 9.29 29.30
N LEU A 129 1.81 9.07 28.10
CA LEU A 129 2.74 7.95 27.81
C LEU A 129 4.13 8.36 27.30
N GLY A 130 4.43 9.66 27.17
CA GLY A 130 5.76 10.12 26.75
C GLY A 130 6.20 9.60 25.37
N ASP A 131 7.48 9.27 25.22
CA ASP A 131 8.10 8.85 23.94
C ASP A 131 7.48 7.56 23.34
N ASP A 132 6.90 6.68 24.17
CA ASP A 132 6.26 5.43 23.72
C ASP A 132 4.84 5.63 23.15
N SER A 133 4.28 6.84 23.27
CA SER A 133 2.93 7.18 22.81
C SER A 133 2.73 6.89 21.30
N GLN A 134 3.77 6.99 20.49
CA GLN A 134 3.71 6.72 19.04
C GLN A 134 3.41 5.25 18.73
N ILE A 135 4.00 4.33 19.49
CA ILE A 135 3.82 2.88 19.28
C ILE A 135 2.38 2.48 19.66
N TRP A 136 1.91 2.96 20.81
CA TRP A 136 0.55 2.71 21.27
C TRP A 136 -0.50 3.36 20.37
N ALA A 137 -0.24 4.57 19.88
CA ALA A 137 -1.12 5.25 18.92
C ALA A 137 -1.22 4.49 17.59
N ALA A 138 -0.11 3.97 17.07
CA ALA A 138 -0.12 3.14 15.86
C ALA A 138 -0.94 1.85 16.06
N ALA A 139 -0.73 1.16 17.18
CA ALA A 139 -1.48 -0.06 17.51
C ALA A 139 -3.00 0.21 17.63
N LEU A 140 -3.38 1.30 18.32
CA LEU A 140 -4.77 1.70 18.47
C LEU A 140 -5.41 2.07 17.13
N THR A 141 -4.68 2.79 16.28
CA THR A 141 -5.17 3.17 14.94
C THR A 141 -5.48 1.94 14.10
N VAL A 142 -4.59 0.94 14.10
CA VAL A 142 -4.81 -0.32 13.38
C VAL A 142 -6.01 -1.07 13.95
N LEU A 143 -6.16 -1.14 15.28
CA LEU A 143 -7.29 -1.79 15.92
C LEU A 143 -8.62 -1.12 15.56
N ILE A 144 -8.71 0.21 15.66
CA ILE A 144 -9.91 0.97 15.31
C ILE A 144 -10.25 0.79 13.83
N MET A 145 -9.25 0.85 12.94
CA MET A 145 -9.46 0.63 11.51
C MET A 145 -9.96 -0.77 11.20
N LEU A 146 -9.45 -1.80 11.87
CA LEU A 146 -9.95 -3.17 11.72
C LEU A 146 -11.39 -3.31 12.19
N VAL A 147 -11.75 -2.68 13.31
CA VAL A 147 -13.14 -2.68 13.80
C VAL A 147 -14.06 -1.95 12.83
N LEU A 148 -13.64 -0.80 12.29
CA LEU A 148 -14.40 -0.06 11.28
C LEU A 148 -14.57 -0.88 9.99
N ALA A 149 -13.51 -1.56 9.52
CA ALA A 149 -13.57 -2.40 8.34
C ALA A 149 -14.51 -3.62 8.53
N LEU A 150 -14.44 -4.28 9.70
CA LEU A 150 -15.33 -5.40 10.04
C LEU A 150 -16.78 -4.94 10.23
N ALA A 151 -16.99 -3.75 10.79
CA ALA A 151 -18.31 -3.15 10.91
C ALA A 151 -18.90 -2.83 9.52
N ASP A 152 -18.09 -2.26 8.63
CA ASP A 152 -18.47 -1.93 7.25
C ASP A 152 -18.83 -3.19 6.44
N GLU A 153 -18.03 -4.25 6.55
CA GLU A 153 -18.32 -5.56 5.95
C GLU A 153 -19.67 -6.12 6.41
N LYS A 154 -20.02 -5.94 7.69
CA LYS A 154 -21.28 -6.39 8.28
C LYS A 154 -22.47 -5.48 7.94
N LEU A 155 -22.22 -4.20 7.68
CA LEU A 155 -23.24 -3.19 7.40
C LEU A 155 -23.51 -2.97 5.89
N ARG A 156 -22.67 -3.51 4.99
CA ARG A 156 -22.77 -3.30 3.52
C ARG A 156 -22.90 -1.82 3.12
N THR A 157 -22.40 -0.92 3.96
CA THR A 157 -22.23 0.49 3.61
C THR A 157 -21.06 0.53 2.66
N GLY A 158 -21.28 0.77 1.37
CA GLY A 158 -20.19 0.81 0.38
C GLY A 158 -19.33 2.07 0.54
N ILE A 159 -18.76 2.29 1.72
CA ILE A 159 -17.84 3.38 2.00
C ILE A 159 -16.59 3.13 1.21
#